data_AF-I4B123-F1
#
_entry.id   AF-I4B123-F1
#
_cell.length_a   1.000
_cell.length_b   1.000
_cell.length_c   1.000
_cell.angle_alpha   90.00
_cell.angle_beta   90.00
_cell.angle_gamma   90.00
#
_symmetry.space_group_name_H-M   'P 1'
#
loop_
_entity.id
_entity.type
_entity.pdbx_description
1 polymer ?
#
loop_
_entity_poly.entity_id
_entity_poly.type
_entity_poly.pdbx_seq_one_letter_code
_entity_poly.pdbx_strand_id
1 'polypeptide(L)'
;MSFRPLRVLVLYHLGVGKNVPAFLRQHIFALRKKAPENRYLFHNVLLHKPNILMKIQFDAIVLDVTVLGLRWGEPSVFEKFLRDYRFLAKRNAVKIALPQDEYDCSALLDRWLCDWQVNIVYSVLPDHARVLYPQYSQKGKIFPAFTGYISDALLKRKPKPFDSREIDIGYRAKKLPPYFGWIGENKWRIGQLVQDHARRFNLNADIVVGDHGTFHNNEWYEFIENCKFTLGANSGSSILDSTGDLQRQIRAYISVRPEAQYPEIEALFLQDQIGKYSFTALSPRNIEAAILESCQILVEGDYSGVLKPWIHYIPLKADASNFQEVHDFMCQKDRVLKMITDCKTAILNEPQLYYKHHAQRIIADIRSVNNNQNAPARTTIQNSMRVGVAKIQYFLIPVYVRAKARLGQLLRKLTSLLPSSV
;
A
#
# COMPACT_ATOMS: atom_id res chain seq x y z
N MET A 1 -5.13 15.48 31.93
CA MET A 1 -3.71 15.82 31.71
C MET A 1 -3.51 16.22 30.25
N SER A 2 -3.05 17.45 29.99
CA SER A 2 -2.74 17.89 28.62
C SER A 2 -1.38 17.35 28.22
N PHE A 3 -1.33 16.43 27.25
CA PHE A 3 -0.06 15.89 26.75
C PHE A 3 0.64 16.91 25.86
N ARG A 4 1.97 17.04 26.00
CA ARG A 4 2.76 17.87 25.08
C ARG A 4 2.62 17.36 23.63
N PRO A 5 2.51 18.24 22.63
CA PRO A 5 2.57 17.84 21.22
C PRO A 5 3.84 17.06 20.89
N LEU A 6 3.71 15.92 20.20
CA LEU A 6 4.85 15.18 19.66
C LEU A 6 5.43 15.89 18.43
N ARG A 7 6.74 15.77 18.22
CA ARG A 7 7.43 16.13 16.97
C ARG A 7 7.70 14.86 16.17
N VAL A 8 6.98 14.66 15.09
CA VAL A 8 7.03 13.45 14.26
C VAL A 8 7.66 13.77 12.91
N LEU A 9 8.73 13.07 12.55
CA LEU A 9 9.28 13.05 11.19
C LEU A 9 8.61 11.91 10.41
N VAL A 10 8.07 12.19 9.23
CA VAL A 10 7.57 11.17 8.31
C VAL A 10 8.45 11.18 7.07
N LEU A 11 9.19 10.09 6.86
CA LEU A 11 9.98 9.87 5.63
C LEU A 11 9.11 9.16 4.60
N TYR A 12 9.08 9.69 3.39
CA TYR A 12 8.33 9.10 2.28
C TYR A 12 9.09 9.29 0.95
N HIS A 13 8.76 8.49 -0.06
CA HIS A 13 9.37 8.55 -1.39
C HIS A 13 8.28 8.62 -2.45
N LEU A 14 7.97 9.83 -2.92
CA LEU A 14 6.87 10.02 -3.86
C LEU A 14 7.28 11.01 -4.94
N GLY A 15 6.99 10.69 -6.20
CA GLY A 15 7.21 11.62 -7.31
C GLY A 15 6.49 12.96 -7.10
N VAL A 16 6.86 13.98 -7.88
CA VAL A 16 6.23 15.30 -7.83
C VAL A 16 5.27 15.44 -9.02
N GLY A 17 4.02 15.85 -8.79
CA GLY A 17 3.07 16.17 -9.86
C GLY A 17 1.70 15.52 -9.73
N LYS A 18 0.87 15.65 -10.77
CA LYS A 18 -0.51 15.15 -10.82
C LYS A 18 -0.64 13.62 -10.88
N ASN A 19 0.45 12.91 -11.19
CA ASN A 19 0.45 11.46 -11.40
C ASN A 19 0.60 10.63 -10.13
N VAL A 20 0.65 11.28 -8.96
CA VAL A 20 0.73 10.60 -7.68
C VAL A 20 -0.65 10.06 -7.30
N PRO A 21 -0.81 8.74 -7.07
CA PRO A 21 -2.08 8.17 -6.63
C PRO A 21 -2.61 8.84 -5.36
N ALA A 22 -3.90 9.21 -5.36
CA ALA A 22 -4.51 9.91 -4.24
C ALA A 22 -4.45 9.13 -2.93
N PHE A 23 -4.58 7.80 -2.98
CA PHE A 23 -4.51 6.94 -1.80
C PHE A 23 -3.14 7.01 -1.10
N LEU A 24 -2.02 7.06 -1.85
CA LEU A 24 -0.68 7.21 -1.27
C LEU A 24 -0.54 8.54 -0.54
N ARG A 25 -1.07 9.64 -1.11
CA ARG A 25 -1.10 10.94 -0.42
C ARG A 25 -1.92 10.87 0.86
N GLN A 26 -3.08 10.20 0.83
CA GLN A 26 -3.91 10.05 2.01
C GLN A 26 -3.18 9.27 3.12
N HIS A 27 -2.50 8.18 2.76
CA HIS A 27 -1.71 7.37 3.69
C HIS A 27 -0.58 8.19 4.34
N ILE A 28 0.27 8.82 3.52
CA ILE A 28 1.41 9.64 4.00
C ILE A 28 0.93 10.73 4.95
N PHE A 29 -0.11 11.50 4.57
CA PHE A 29 -0.57 12.66 5.34
C PHE A 29 -1.64 12.33 6.39
N ALA A 30 -1.97 11.05 6.60
CA ALA A 30 -3.05 10.61 7.50
C ALA A 30 -2.83 11.11 8.93
N LEU A 31 -1.61 10.96 9.47
CA LEU A 31 -1.30 11.35 10.85
C LEU A 31 -1.61 12.83 11.12
N ARG A 32 -1.19 13.74 10.24
CA ARG A 32 -1.48 15.17 10.38
C ARG A 32 -2.98 15.46 10.33
N LYS A 33 -3.71 14.77 9.46
CA LYS A 33 -5.17 14.97 9.31
C LYS A 33 -5.96 14.43 10.50
N LYS A 34 -5.52 13.31 11.08
CA LYS A 34 -6.27 12.56 12.10
C LYS A 34 -5.81 12.77 13.54
N ALA A 35 -4.60 13.29 13.73
CA ALA A 35 -4.05 13.71 15.02
C ALA A 35 -3.36 15.09 14.90
N PRO A 36 -4.11 16.16 14.56
CA PRO A 36 -3.57 17.48 14.22
C PRO A 36 -2.93 18.22 15.41
N GLU A 37 -3.12 17.76 16.64
CA GLU A 37 -2.56 18.33 17.85
C GLU A 37 -1.03 18.14 17.99
N ASN A 38 -0.43 17.30 17.13
CA ASN A 38 1.01 17.06 17.09
C ASN A 38 1.69 17.83 15.93
N ARG A 39 3.02 17.94 15.98
CA ARG A 39 3.84 18.63 14.98
C ARG A 39 4.47 17.63 14.02
N TYR A 40 4.28 17.82 12.72
CA TYR A 40 4.74 16.90 11.70
C TYR A 40 5.71 17.58 10.73
N LEU A 41 6.81 16.90 10.42
CA LEU A 41 7.67 17.21 9.29
C LEU A 41 7.59 16.06 8.28
N PHE A 42 7.05 16.34 7.11
CA PHE A 42 6.99 15.38 6.00
C PHE A 42 8.19 15.61 5.09
N HIS A 43 9.12 14.66 5.05
CA HIS A 43 10.33 14.75 4.26
C HIS A 43 10.31 13.75 3.11
N ASN A 44 10.25 14.28 1.89
CA ASN A 44 10.39 13.47 0.68
C ASN A 44 11.88 13.19 0.44
N VAL A 45 12.26 11.92 0.45
CA VAL A 45 13.66 11.50 0.35
C VAL A 45 14.27 11.72 -1.04
N LEU A 46 13.45 12.04 -2.05
CA LEU A 46 13.91 12.52 -3.37
C LEU A 46 14.56 13.90 -3.31
N LEU A 47 14.24 14.69 -2.29
CA LEU A 47 14.84 16.01 -2.09
C LEU A 47 16.19 15.87 -1.39
N HIS A 48 17.08 16.83 -1.63
CA HIS A 48 18.34 16.91 -0.89
C HIS A 48 18.05 16.88 0.61
N LYS A 49 18.80 16.04 1.33
CA LYS A 49 18.75 15.95 2.80
C LYS A 49 18.95 17.35 3.39
N PRO A 50 17.92 17.98 3.97
CA PRO A 50 18.06 19.32 4.47
C PRO A 50 18.73 19.28 5.84
N ASN A 51 19.69 20.20 6.07
CA ASN A 51 20.41 20.31 7.34
C ASN A 51 19.49 20.44 8.55
N ILE A 52 18.24 20.90 8.33
CA ILE A 52 17.21 21.00 9.36
C ILE A 52 16.88 19.65 10.02
N LEU A 53 16.95 18.53 9.30
CA LEU A 53 16.72 17.19 9.87
C LEU A 53 17.74 16.85 10.95
N MET A 54 18.93 17.46 10.89
CA MET A 54 19.98 17.25 11.89
C MET A 54 19.80 18.15 13.12
N LYS A 55 19.08 19.26 12.98
CA LYS A 55 18.88 20.29 14.02
C LYS A 55 17.63 20.04 14.88
N ILE A 56 16.63 19.34 14.35
CA ILE A 56 15.40 19.04 15.07
C ILE A 56 15.55 17.74 15.85
N GLN A 57 15.23 17.77 17.14
CA GLN A 57 14.99 16.56 17.92
C GLN A 57 13.55 16.09 17.67
N PHE A 58 13.38 14.86 17.21
CA PHE A 58 12.07 14.26 16.98
C PHE A 58 11.72 13.32 18.12
N ASP A 59 10.45 13.27 18.49
CA ASP A 59 9.91 12.27 19.42
C ASP A 59 9.62 10.94 18.69
N ALA A 60 9.38 11.01 17.36
CA ALA A 60 9.23 9.83 16.51
C ALA A 60 9.69 10.06 15.07
N ILE A 61 10.07 8.96 14.41
CA ILE A 61 10.40 8.86 12.99
C ILE A 61 9.55 7.73 12.40
N VAL A 62 8.73 8.07 11.42
CA VAL A 62 7.85 7.12 10.70
C VAL A 62 8.43 6.89 9.31
N LEU A 63 8.66 5.62 8.99
CA LEU A 63 9.04 5.13 7.66
C LEU A 63 7.75 4.72 6.94
N ASP A 64 7.29 5.56 6.03
CA ASP A 64 6.11 5.29 5.19
C ASP A 64 6.37 4.13 4.21
N VAL A 65 5.29 3.47 3.77
CA VAL A 65 5.33 2.40 2.76
C VAL A 65 6.18 2.77 1.54
N THR A 66 6.08 4.03 1.08
CA THR A 66 6.77 4.46 -0.14
C THR A 66 8.28 4.54 0.02
N VAL A 67 8.80 4.99 1.18
CA VAL A 67 10.25 4.98 1.43
C VAL A 67 10.75 3.56 1.67
N LEU A 68 9.95 2.71 2.34
CA LEU A 68 10.27 1.30 2.52
C LEU A 68 10.31 0.55 1.19
N GLY A 69 9.53 0.98 0.20
CA GLY A 69 9.52 0.48 -1.16
C GLY A 69 10.80 0.74 -1.96
N LEU A 70 11.72 1.59 -1.49
CA LEU A 70 13.03 1.78 -2.14
C LEU A 70 13.81 0.47 -2.29
N ARG A 71 13.57 -0.51 -1.41
CA ARG A 71 14.19 -1.83 -1.45
C ARG A 71 13.85 -2.65 -2.71
N TRP A 72 12.76 -2.31 -3.40
CA TRP A 72 12.31 -2.99 -4.62
C TRP A 72 13.02 -2.49 -5.89
N GLY A 73 13.59 -1.29 -5.81
CA GLY A 73 14.19 -0.61 -6.95
C GLY A 73 15.67 -0.94 -7.13
N GLU A 74 16.36 -0.02 -7.78
CA GLU A 74 17.80 -0.12 -8.02
C GLU A 74 18.60 -0.20 -6.70
N PRO A 75 19.45 -1.23 -6.50
CA PRO A 75 20.24 -1.39 -5.28
C PRO A 75 21.05 -0.15 -4.90
N SER A 76 21.66 0.51 -5.90
CA SER A 76 22.47 1.72 -5.68
C SER A 76 21.66 2.90 -5.11
N VAL A 77 20.38 3.02 -5.47
CA VAL A 77 19.47 4.06 -4.95
C VAL A 77 19.11 3.75 -3.50
N PHE A 78 18.80 2.48 -3.21
CA PHE A 78 18.50 2.02 -1.85
C PHE A 78 19.70 2.20 -0.91
N GLU A 79 20.88 1.74 -1.31
CA GLU A 79 22.12 1.88 -0.54
C GLU A 79 22.49 3.34 -0.30
N LYS A 80 22.35 4.19 -1.32
CA LYS A 80 22.55 5.63 -1.19
C LYS A 80 21.61 6.23 -0.15
N PHE A 81 20.34 5.84 -0.16
CA PHE A 81 19.37 6.27 0.84
C PHE A 81 19.79 5.83 2.25
N LEU A 82 20.12 4.55 2.45
CA LEU A 82 20.55 4.03 3.75
C LEU A 82 21.77 4.81 4.28
N ARG A 83 22.76 5.09 3.42
CA ARG A 83 23.94 5.88 3.76
C ARG A 83 23.59 7.32 4.14
N ASP A 84 22.82 8.01 3.30
CA ASP A 84 22.53 9.43 3.47
C ASP A 84 21.69 9.71 4.72
N TYR A 85 20.82 8.78 5.10
CA TYR A 85 19.91 8.88 6.24
C TYR A 85 20.32 8.04 7.46
N ARG A 86 21.48 7.37 7.44
CA ARG A 86 22.01 6.56 8.56
C ARG A 86 22.03 7.30 9.91
N PHE A 87 22.18 8.62 9.89
CA PHE A 87 22.17 9.43 11.11
C PHE A 87 20.83 9.38 11.86
N LEU A 88 19.71 9.07 11.18
CA LEU A 88 18.40 8.91 11.79
C LEU A 88 18.27 7.61 12.58
N ALA A 89 18.94 6.54 12.14
CA ALA A 89 19.00 5.26 12.87
C ALA A 89 19.54 5.46 14.30
N LYS A 90 20.51 6.36 14.48
CA LYS A 90 21.15 6.66 15.77
C LYS A 90 20.36 7.64 16.64
N ARG A 91 19.26 8.23 16.15
CA ARG A 91 18.50 9.21 16.93
C ARG A 91 17.71 8.51 18.04
N ASN A 92 17.73 9.13 19.23
CA ASN A 92 16.82 8.78 20.31
C ASN A 92 15.41 9.30 20.00
N ALA A 93 14.70 8.55 19.18
CA ALA A 93 13.33 8.79 18.75
C ALA A 93 12.67 7.43 18.52
N VAL A 94 11.36 7.35 18.78
CA VAL A 94 10.56 6.16 18.48
C VAL A 94 10.50 5.97 16.97
N LYS A 95 10.91 4.81 16.47
CA LYS A 95 10.93 4.49 15.04
C LYS A 95 9.79 3.54 14.71
N ILE A 96 9.00 3.91 13.72
CA ILE A 96 7.84 3.14 13.24
C ILE A 96 8.02 2.84 11.76
N ALA A 97 7.73 1.61 11.35
CA ALA A 97 7.69 1.23 9.94
C ALA A 97 6.29 0.76 9.53
N LEU A 98 5.85 1.19 8.35
CA LEU A 98 4.55 0.88 7.75
C LEU A 98 4.75 0.15 6.41
N PRO A 99 5.36 -1.05 6.39
CA PRO A 99 5.64 -1.73 5.13
C PRO A 99 4.35 -2.26 4.46
N GLN A 100 4.40 -2.39 3.14
CA GLN A 100 3.50 -3.22 2.34
C GLN A 100 4.36 -4.04 1.38
N ASP A 101 3.73 -5.02 0.70
CA ASP A 101 4.39 -6.00 -0.18
C ASP A 101 5.65 -6.57 0.50
N GLU A 102 5.48 -6.97 1.77
CA GLU A 102 6.57 -7.36 2.68
C GLU A 102 7.34 -8.60 2.20
N TYR A 103 6.74 -9.40 1.30
CA TYR A 103 7.34 -10.54 0.62
C TYR A 103 8.38 -10.15 -0.44
N ASP A 104 8.36 -8.90 -0.92
CA ASP A 104 9.37 -8.37 -1.83
C ASP A 104 10.54 -7.79 -1.05
N CYS A 105 11.74 -8.32 -1.31
CA CYS A 105 12.99 -7.98 -0.65
C CYS A 105 12.89 -8.06 0.88
N SER A 106 12.22 -9.10 1.40
CA SER A 106 11.91 -9.26 2.82
C SER A 106 13.16 -9.30 3.72
N ALA A 107 14.26 -9.92 3.28
CA ALA A 107 15.51 -9.97 4.03
C ALA A 107 16.19 -8.60 4.11
N LEU A 108 16.08 -7.78 3.05
CA LEU A 108 16.56 -6.39 3.08
C LEU A 108 15.74 -5.54 4.05
N LEU A 109 14.42 -5.74 4.07
CA LEU A 109 13.53 -5.10 5.04
C LEU A 109 13.87 -5.51 6.48
N ASP A 110 13.97 -6.81 6.76
CA ASP A 110 14.31 -7.35 8.09
C ASP A 110 15.61 -6.77 8.64
N ARG A 111 16.67 -6.77 7.82
CA ARG A 111 17.96 -6.17 8.18
C ARG A 111 17.82 -4.68 8.43
N TRP A 112 17.12 -3.95 7.58
CA TRP A 112 16.92 -2.51 7.75
C TRP A 112 16.17 -2.19 9.05
N LEU A 113 15.09 -2.92 9.36
CA LEU A 113 14.34 -2.75 10.60
C LEU A 113 15.23 -2.97 11.84
N CYS A 114 16.10 -3.99 11.81
CA CYS A 114 17.08 -4.27 12.85
C CYS A 114 18.18 -3.19 12.95
N ASP A 115 18.81 -2.83 11.84
CA ASP A 115 19.91 -1.86 11.78
C ASP A 115 19.47 -0.47 12.24
N TRP A 116 18.22 -0.11 11.98
CA TRP A 116 17.63 1.15 12.42
C TRP A 116 17.00 1.07 13.81
N GLN A 117 16.99 -0.10 14.45
CA GLN A 117 16.35 -0.33 15.75
C GLN A 117 14.90 0.16 15.75
N VAL A 118 14.13 -0.24 14.74
CA VAL A 118 12.71 0.11 14.61
C VAL A 118 11.95 -0.41 15.82
N ASN A 119 11.20 0.45 16.50
CA ASN A 119 10.49 0.05 17.72
C ASN A 119 9.22 -0.74 17.39
N ILE A 120 8.51 -0.35 16.34
CA ILE A 120 7.21 -0.91 15.97
C ILE A 120 7.09 -1.05 14.45
N VAL A 121 6.64 -2.21 14.00
CA VAL A 121 6.18 -2.45 12.63
C VAL A 121 4.66 -2.61 12.65
N TYR A 122 3.98 -1.85 11.80
CA TYR A 122 2.57 -2.11 11.47
C TYR A 122 2.53 -2.90 10.17
N SER A 123 2.44 -4.22 10.29
CA SER A 123 2.52 -5.19 9.20
C SER A 123 1.13 -5.41 8.59
N VAL A 124 1.05 -5.48 7.26
CA VAL A 124 -0.17 -5.91 6.56
C VAL A 124 -0.24 -7.44 6.43
N LEU A 125 0.83 -8.14 6.83
CA LEU A 125 0.96 -9.60 6.85
C LEU A 125 1.50 -10.08 8.22
N PRO A 126 0.86 -9.74 9.35
CA PRO A 126 1.42 -9.98 10.69
C PRO A 126 1.61 -11.47 11.00
N ASP A 127 0.76 -12.35 10.46
CA ASP A 127 0.84 -13.80 10.70
C ASP A 127 2.06 -14.44 10.01
N HIS A 128 2.62 -13.76 9.00
CA HIS A 128 3.83 -14.18 8.30
C HIS A 128 5.11 -13.57 8.89
N ALA A 129 5.02 -12.88 10.03
CA ALA A 129 6.12 -12.16 10.66
C ALA A 129 7.44 -12.94 10.75
N ARG A 130 7.36 -14.19 11.21
CA ARG A 130 8.53 -15.05 11.41
C ARG A 130 9.23 -15.43 10.10
N VAL A 131 8.49 -15.46 8.99
CA VAL A 131 9.01 -15.76 7.66
C VAL A 131 9.57 -14.50 7.00
N LEU A 132 8.83 -13.40 7.07
CA LEU A 132 9.16 -12.15 6.38
C LEU A 132 10.30 -11.38 7.07
N TYR A 133 10.38 -11.45 8.39
CA TYR A 133 11.40 -10.76 9.17
C TYR A 133 11.84 -11.60 10.38
N PRO A 134 12.57 -12.70 10.12
CA PRO A 134 12.98 -13.65 11.16
C PRO A 134 13.86 -13.04 12.25
N GLN A 135 14.64 -11.99 11.96
CA GLN A 135 15.46 -11.32 12.97
C GLN A 135 14.66 -10.28 13.77
N TYR A 136 13.89 -9.44 13.07
CA TYR A 136 13.12 -8.37 13.70
C TYR A 136 12.00 -8.91 14.59
N SER A 137 11.33 -9.99 14.18
CA SER A 137 10.23 -10.60 14.95
C SER A 137 10.64 -11.11 16.32
N GLN A 138 11.95 -11.32 16.56
CA GLN A 138 12.49 -11.71 17.86
C GLN A 138 12.74 -10.51 18.80
N LYS A 139 12.72 -9.28 18.28
CA LYS A 139 13.20 -8.08 18.99
C LYS A 139 12.16 -6.96 19.04
N GLY A 140 11.42 -6.76 17.96
CA GLY A 140 10.49 -5.65 17.76
C GLY A 140 9.04 -6.00 18.07
N LYS A 141 8.19 -4.98 18.10
CA LYS A 141 6.74 -5.14 18.21
C LYS A 141 6.12 -5.11 16.82
N ILE A 142 5.27 -6.09 16.53
CA ILE A 142 4.48 -6.14 15.30
C ILE A 142 3.02 -5.99 15.65
N PHE A 143 2.34 -5.07 14.97
CA PHE A 143 0.90 -4.90 15.03
C PHE A 143 0.27 -5.07 13.65
N PRO A 144 -0.98 -5.54 13.58
CA PRO A 144 -1.71 -5.61 12.32
C PRO A 144 -1.98 -4.22 11.76
N ALA A 145 -1.95 -4.13 10.44
CA ALA A 145 -2.38 -3.00 9.62
C ALA A 145 -3.03 -3.50 8.33
N PHE A 146 -3.50 -2.55 7.52
CA PHE A 146 -4.22 -2.84 6.28
C PHE A 146 -3.57 -2.11 5.11
N THR A 147 -3.76 -2.65 3.91
CA THR A 147 -3.22 -2.04 2.69
C THR A 147 -3.95 -0.74 2.31
N GLY A 148 -5.16 -0.53 2.87
CA GLY A 148 -5.94 0.70 2.76
C GLY A 148 -6.91 0.88 3.93
N TYR A 149 -7.46 2.09 4.03
CA TYR A 149 -8.36 2.50 5.10
C TYR A 149 -9.52 3.32 4.53
N ILE A 150 -10.64 3.33 5.26
CA ILE A 150 -11.86 4.07 4.95
C ILE A 150 -11.56 5.58 4.97
N SER A 151 -11.75 6.23 3.82
CA SER A 151 -11.56 7.67 3.68
C SER A 151 -12.84 8.45 3.99
N ASP A 152 -12.69 9.68 4.52
CA ASP A 152 -13.84 10.57 4.78
C ASP A 152 -14.60 10.92 3.49
N ALA A 153 -13.92 10.88 2.34
CA ALA A 153 -14.54 11.16 1.04
C ALA A 153 -15.46 10.00 0.62
N LEU A 154 -15.02 8.75 0.86
CA LEU A 154 -15.79 7.55 0.55
C LEU A 154 -17.06 7.48 1.42
N LEU A 155 -16.96 7.80 2.72
CA LEU A 155 -18.10 7.82 3.64
C LEU A 155 -19.18 8.87 3.29
N LYS A 156 -18.84 9.90 2.52
CA LYS A 156 -19.78 10.95 2.09
C LYS A 156 -20.57 10.57 0.83
N ARG A 157 -20.20 9.47 0.16
CA ARG A 157 -20.87 9.05 -1.06
C ARG A 157 -22.23 8.42 -0.73
N LYS A 158 -23.17 8.62 -1.64
CA LYS A 158 -24.49 7.99 -1.62
C LYS A 158 -24.54 7.02 -2.79
N PRO A 159 -24.38 5.71 -2.56
CA PRO A 159 -24.34 4.74 -3.64
C PRO A 159 -25.63 4.75 -4.46
N LYS A 160 -25.52 4.42 -5.75
CA LYS A 160 -26.70 4.26 -6.62
C LYS A 160 -27.53 3.04 -6.17
N PRO A 161 -28.88 3.12 -6.19
CA PRO A 161 -29.75 1.97 -5.99
C PRO A 161 -29.41 0.83 -6.95
N PHE A 162 -29.50 -0.42 -6.48
CA PHE A 162 -29.10 -1.61 -7.25
C PHE A 162 -29.72 -1.67 -8.66
N ASP A 163 -31.02 -1.37 -8.78
CA ASP A 163 -31.74 -1.46 -10.07
C ASP A 163 -31.38 -0.35 -11.07
N SER A 164 -30.74 0.73 -10.60
CA SER A 164 -30.30 1.84 -11.45
C SER A 164 -28.87 1.65 -12.01
N ARG A 165 -28.23 0.53 -11.67
CA ARG A 165 -26.86 0.20 -12.10
C ARG A 165 -26.90 -0.53 -13.43
N GLU A 166 -26.13 -0.04 -14.39
CA GLU A 166 -26.18 -0.53 -15.78
C GLU A 166 -25.23 -1.71 -16.02
N ILE A 167 -24.14 -1.78 -15.26
CA ILE A 167 -23.10 -2.82 -15.43
C ILE A 167 -23.45 -3.98 -14.49
N ASP A 168 -23.64 -5.17 -15.05
CA ASP A 168 -23.87 -6.37 -14.24
C ASP A 168 -22.56 -6.75 -13.53
N ILE A 169 -21.44 -6.91 -14.26
CA ILE A 169 -20.14 -7.25 -13.67
C ILE A 169 -19.08 -6.25 -14.10
N GLY A 170 -18.51 -5.52 -13.14
CA GLY A 170 -17.38 -4.62 -13.36
C GLY A 170 -16.05 -5.19 -12.90
N TYR A 171 -14.99 -5.00 -13.69
CA TYR A 171 -13.64 -5.33 -13.27
C TYR A 171 -12.56 -4.46 -13.94
N ARG A 172 -11.55 -4.07 -13.16
CA ARG A 172 -10.31 -3.48 -13.68
C ARG A 172 -9.12 -4.14 -13.01
N ALA A 173 -8.23 -4.77 -13.76
CA ALA A 173 -7.03 -5.37 -13.19
C ALA A 173 -5.80 -5.17 -14.07
N LYS A 174 -4.65 -4.97 -13.42
CA LYS A 174 -3.36 -5.00 -14.12
C LYS A 174 -2.91 -6.43 -14.29
N LYS A 175 -2.20 -6.71 -15.38
CA LYS A 175 -1.39 -7.93 -15.50
C LYS A 175 -0.15 -7.73 -14.65
N LEU A 176 -0.13 -8.36 -13.48
CA LEU A 176 1.05 -8.30 -12.62
C LEU A 176 2.18 -9.13 -13.23
N PRO A 177 3.44 -8.76 -12.96
CA PRO A 177 4.57 -9.60 -13.32
C PRO A 177 4.43 -11.02 -12.74
N PRO A 178 4.92 -12.05 -13.43
CA PRO A 178 4.71 -13.44 -13.02
C PRO A 178 5.46 -13.83 -11.75
N TYR A 179 6.42 -13.02 -11.30
CA TYR A 179 7.10 -13.24 -10.01
C TYR A 179 6.18 -13.01 -8.78
N PHE A 180 4.94 -12.55 -8.96
CA PHE A 180 3.91 -12.55 -7.90
C PHE A 180 3.20 -13.92 -7.74
N GLY A 181 3.56 -14.90 -8.58
CA GLY A 181 3.00 -16.25 -8.57
C GLY A 181 1.53 -16.32 -8.94
N TRP A 182 0.88 -17.45 -8.62
CA TRP A 182 -0.53 -17.70 -8.93
C TRP A 182 -1.50 -16.67 -8.33
N ILE A 183 -1.19 -16.08 -7.17
CA ILE A 183 -2.00 -14.99 -6.60
C ILE A 183 -1.97 -13.77 -7.52
N GLY A 184 -0.80 -13.41 -8.04
CA GLY A 184 -0.65 -12.30 -9.00
C GLY A 184 -1.24 -12.64 -10.37
N GLU A 185 -1.02 -13.85 -10.86
CA GLU A 185 -1.51 -14.34 -12.15
C GLU A 185 -3.04 -14.36 -12.20
N ASN A 186 -3.69 -14.82 -11.12
CA ASN A 186 -5.14 -14.88 -11.05
C ASN A 186 -5.81 -13.51 -11.15
N LYS A 187 -5.12 -12.40 -10.83
CA LYS A 187 -5.70 -11.05 -10.94
C LYS A 187 -6.12 -10.68 -12.36
N TRP A 188 -5.47 -11.19 -13.40
CA TRP A 188 -5.88 -10.88 -14.77
C TRP A 188 -6.58 -12.06 -15.44
N ARG A 189 -6.15 -13.29 -15.16
CA ARG A 189 -6.77 -14.52 -15.66
C ARG A 189 -8.25 -14.62 -15.29
N ILE A 190 -8.64 -14.26 -14.07
CA ILE A 190 -10.05 -14.33 -13.65
C ILE A 190 -10.95 -13.40 -14.46
N GLY A 191 -10.43 -12.23 -14.86
CA GLY A 191 -11.17 -11.28 -15.67
C GLY A 191 -11.53 -11.87 -17.04
N GLN A 192 -10.59 -12.59 -17.66
CA GLN A 192 -10.83 -13.26 -18.95
C GLN A 192 -11.86 -14.38 -18.82
N LEU A 193 -11.70 -15.25 -17.81
CA LEU A 193 -12.63 -16.36 -17.58
C LEU A 193 -14.06 -15.86 -17.34
N VAL A 194 -14.21 -14.84 -16.48
CA VAL A 194 -15.53 -14.26 -16.18
C VAL A 194 -16.10 -13.51 -17.39
N GLN A 195 -15.28 -12.89 -18.22
CA GLN A 195 -15.75 -12.24 -19.45
C GLN A 195 -16.39 -13.26 -20.42
N ASP A 196 -15.83 -14.46 -20.54
CA ASP A 196 -16.38 -15.52 -21.38
C ASP A 196 -17.68 -16.08 -20.79
N HIS A 197 -17.72 -16.28 -19.47
CA HIS A 197 -18.96 -16.64 -18.79
C HIS A 197 -20.05 -15.58 -18.92
N ALA A 198 -19.71 -14.30 -18.75
CA ALA A 198 -20.66 -13.20 -18.89
C ALA A 198 -21.34 -13.20 -20.27
N ARG A 199 -20.59 -13.47 -21.35
CA ARG A 199 -21.17 -13.64 -22.69
C ARG A 199 -22.16 -14.80 -22.75
N ARG A 200 -21.78 -15.95 -22.18
CA ARG A 200 -22.63 -17.16 -22.15
C ARG A 200 -23.95 -16.94 -21.40
N PHE A 201 -23.94 -16.15 -20.34
CA PHE A 201 -25.13 -15.82 -19.53
C PHE A 201 -25.80 -14.51 -19.95
N ASN A 202 -25.38 -13.89 -21.07
CA ASN A 202 -25.92 -12.62 -21.58
C ASN A 202 -25.91 -11.48 -20.53
N LEU A 203 -24.82 -11.41 -19.75
CA LEU A 203 -24.60 -10.37 -18.74
C LEU A 203 -23.87 -9.16 -19.36
N ASN A 204 -24.25 -7.96 -18.96
CA ASN A 204 -23.54 -6.73 -19.33
C ASN A 204 -22.27 -6.58 -18.48
N ALA A 205 -21.17 -7.19 -18.92
CA ALA A 205 -19.88 -7.10 -18.24
C ALA A 205 -18.99 -6.00 -18.81
N ASP A 206 -18.44 -5.17 -17.92
CA ASP A 206 -17.38 -4.19 -18.23
C ASP A 206 -16.10 -4.62 -17.52
N ILE A 207 -15.30 -5.46 -18.19
CA ILE A 207 -14.06 -6.03 -17.67
C ILE A 207 -12.88 -5.59 -18.54
N VAL A 208 -11.90 -4.92 -17.91
CA VAL A 208 -10.65 -4.52 -18.58
C VAL A 208 -9.46 -5.05 -17.80
N VAL A 209 -8.61 -5.82 -18.49
CA VAL A 209 -7.35 -6.34 -17.97
C VAL A 209 -6.16 -5.70 -18.69
N GLY A 210 -5.07 -5.44 -17.96
CA GLY A 210 -3.88 -4.74 -18.47
C GLY A 210 -3.78 -3.29 -18.01
N ASP A 211 -2.94 -2.50 -18.67
CA ASP A 211 -2.59 -1.15 -18.21
C ASP A 211 -3.58 -0.05 -18.63
N HIS A 212 -4.49 -0.34 -19.57
CA HIS A 212 -5.37 0.66 -20.18
C HIS A 212 -6.72 0.86 -19.48
N GLY A 213 -6.99 0.13 -18.40
CA GLY A 213 -8.27 0.18 -17.66
C GLY A 213 -8.26 0.99 -16.37
N THR A 214 -7.21 1.77 -16.09
CA THR A 214 -7.08 2.43 -14.79
C THR A 214 -7.94 3.69 -14.71
N PHE A 215 -8.96 3.68 -13.85
CA PHE A 215 -9.69 4.89 -13.46
C PHE A 215 -8.99 5.62 -12.31
N HIS A 216 -9.07 6.95 -12.30
CA HIS A 216 -8.43 7.76 -11.29
C HIS A 216 -9.45 8.55 -10.45
N ASN A 217 -9.23 8.55 -9.13
CA ASN A 217 -10.01 9.36 -8.20
C ASN A 217 -11.51 9.05 -8.28
N ASN A 218 -12.35 10.05 -8.57
CA ASN A 218 -13.81 9.90 -8.58
C ASN A 218 -14.31 8.98 -9.69
N GLU A 219 -13.63 8.90 -10.83
CA GLU A 219 -14.00 8.01 -11.94
C GLU A 219 -14.06 6.54 -11.48
N TRP A 220 -13.15 6.16 -10.58
CA TRP A 220 -13.14 4.82 -10.00
C TRP A 220 -14.38 4.56 -9.15
N TYR A 221 -14.77 5.52 -8.31
CA TYR A 221 -15.97 5.38 -7.49
C TYR A 221 -17.25 5.40 -8.32
N GLU A 222 -17.32 6.24 -9.35
CA GLU A 222 -18.45 6.29 -10.29
C GLU A 222 -18.60 4.98 -11.05
N PHE A 223 -17.49 4.37 -11.48
CA PHE A 223 -17.48 3.04 -12.08
C PHE A 223 -18.05 1.99 -11.12
N ILE A 224 -17.52 1.88 -9.90
CA ILE A 224 -17.98 0.89 -8.92
C ILE A 224 -19.46 1.10 -8.54
N GLU A 225 -19.90 2.34 -8.37
CA GLU A 225 -21.32 2.66 -8.11
C GLU A 225 -22.24 2.27 -9.26
N ASN A 226 -21.74 2.18 -10.49
CA ASN A 226 -22.51 1.72 -11.65
C ASN A 226 -22.48 0.20 -11.84
N CYS A 227 -21.73 -0.54 -11.02
CA CYS A 227 -21.63 -1.99 -11.06
C CYS A 227 -22.57 -2.64 -10.04
N LYS A 228 -23.46 -3.53 -10.47
CA LYS A 228 -24.23 -4.41 -9.58
C LYS A 228 -23.28 -5.34 -8.83
N PHE A 229 -22.36 -5.95 -9.57
CA PHE A 229 -21.33 -6.84 -9.05
C PHE A 229 -19.93 -6.33 -9.41
N THR A 230 -19.02 -6.30 -8.44
CA THR A 230 -17.60 -6.03 -8.65
C THR A 230 -16.84 -7.34 -8.55
N LEU A 231 -16.15 -7.72 -9.62
CA LEU A 231 -15.23 -8.85 -9.61
C LEU A 231 -13.96 -8.47 -8.83
N GLY A 232 -13.39 -9.42 -8.09
CA GLY A 232 -12.15 -9.24 -7.36
C GLY A 232 -11.35 -10.53 -7.24
N ALA A 233 -10.06 -10.38 -7.00
CA ALA A 233 -9.15 -11.47 -6.66
C ALA A 233 -8.29 -11.05 -5.48
N ASN A 234 -7.70 -12.03 -4.80
CA ASN A 234 -6.78 -11.78 -3.69
C ASN A 234 -5.66 -10.80 -4.10
N SER A 235 -5.32 -9.87 -3.21
CA SER A 235 -4.17 -9.00 -3.40
C SER A 235 -2.98 -9.50 -2.61
N GLY A 236 -1.83 -9.61 -3.30
CA GLY A 236 -0.56 -9.98 -2.69
C GLY A 236 0.25 -10.89 -3.61
N SER A 237 0.96 -11.86 -3.02
CA SER A 237 1.88 -12.77 -3.72
C SER A 237 1.84 -14.16 -3.13
N SER A 238 2.04 -15.19 -3.96
CA SER A 238 2.33 -16.56 -3.49
C SER A 238 3.84 -16.86 -3.45
N ILE A 239 4.67 -15.85 -3.74
CA ILE A 239 6.13 -15.99 -3.87
C ILE A 239 6.82 -15.13 -2.83
N LEU A 240 7.83 -15.70 -2.18
CA LEU A 240 8.76 -15.00 -1.32
C LEU A 240 10.06 -14.71 -2.08
N ASP A 241 10.31 -13.44 -2.41
CA ASP A 241 11.56 -13.00 -3.04
C ASP A 241 12.36 -12.15 -2.06
N SER A 242 13.12 -12.81 -1.18
CA SER A 242 13.76 -12.16 -0.02
C SER A 242 14.84 -11.12 -0.39
N THR A 243 15.43 -11.20 -1.58
CA THR A 243 16.57 -10.37 -2.03
C THR A 243 16.31 -9.63 -3.35
N GLY A 244 15.18 -9.90 -4.02
CA GLY A 244 14.87 -9.37 -5.34
C GLY A 244 15.54 -10.13 -6.50
N ASP A 245 16.28 -11.21 -6.22
CA ASP A 245 17.01 -11.98 -7.24
C ASP A 245 16.06 -12.64 -8.22
N LEU A 246 14.96 -13.20 -7.71
CA LEU A 246 13.97 -13.89 -8.51
C LEU A 246 13.27 -12.92 -9.47
N GLN A 247 12.90 -11.75 -8.98
CA GLN A 247 12.38 -10.65 -9.80
C GLN A 247 13.35 -10.25 -10.91
N ARG A 248 14.64 -10.11 -10.61
CA ARG A 248 15.67 -9.75 -11.61
C ARG A 248 15.80 -10.83 -12.68
N GLN A 249 15.90 -12.10 -12.28
CA GLN A 249 16.02 -13.23 -13.19
C GLN A 249 14.80 -13.36 -14.12
N ILE A 250 13.59 -13.29 -13.55
CA ILE A 250 12.34 -13.38 -14.33
C ILE A 250 12.17 -12.19 -15.27
N ARG A 251 12.50 -10.96 -14.83
CA ARG A 251 12.48 -9.77 -15.70
C ARG A 251 13.47 -9.90 -16.87
N ALA A 252 14.68 -10.38 -16.61
CA ALA A 252 15.69 -10.61 -17.65
C ALA A 252 15.25 -11.70 -18.64
N TYR A 253 14.56 -12.74 -18.15
CA TYR A 253 13.99 -13.79 -19.01
C TYR A 253 12.89 -13.25 -19.93
N ILE A 254 11.93 -12.50 -19.36
CA ILE A 254 10.80 -11.94 -20.11
C ILE A 254 11.27 -10.87 -21.10
N SER A 255 12.34 -10.12 -20.79
CA SER A 255 12.84 -9.10 -21.73
C SER A 255 13.38 -9.69 -23.03
N VAL A 256 13.81 -10.96 -23.03
CA VAL A 256 14.23 -11.69 -24.23
C VAL A 256 13.15 -12.65 -24.76
N ARG A 257 12.14 -12.98 -23.94
CA ARG A 257 10.99 -13.85 -24.29
C ARG A 257 9.69 -13.21 -23.81
N PRO A 258 9.19 -12.16 -24.48
CA PRO A 258 7.99 -11.43 -24.05
C PRO A 258 6.71 -12.28 -24.08
N GLU A 259 6.68 -13.34 -24.89
CA GLU A 259 5.54 -14.26 -25.04
C GLU A 259 5.54 -15.41 -24.02
N ALA A 260 6.54 -15.49 -23.13
CA ALA A 260 6.63 -16.54 -22.12
C ALA A 260 5.36 -16.57 -21.24
N GLN A 261 4.77 -17.75 -21.11
CA GLN A 261 3.54 -17.94 -20.33
C GLN A 261 3.88 -18.25 -18.87
N TYR A 262 2.95 -17.95 -17.95
CA TYR A 262 3.18 -18.16 -16.52
C TYR A 262 3.60 -19.62 -16.18
N PRO A 263 3.00 -20.70 -16.73
CA PRO A 263 3.43 -22.06 -16.41
C PRO A 263 4.89 -22.37 -16.76
N GLU A 264 5.42 -21.76 -17.84
CA GLU A 264 6.83 -21.86 -18.22
C GLU A 264 7.72 -21.15 -17.19
N ILE A 265 7.34 -19.93 -16.79
CA ILE A 265 8.07 -19.17 -15.76
C ILE A 265 8.05 -19.91 -14.42
N GLU A 266 6.92 -20.51 -14.05
CA GLU A 266 6.78 -21.29 -12.83
C GLU A 266 7.69 -22.52 -12.83
N ALA A 267 7.71 -23.26 -13.95
CA ALA A 267 8.58 -24.42 -14.12
C ALA A 267 10.08 -24.08 -14.04
N LEU A 268 10.48 -22.91 -14.57
CA LEU A 268 11.88 -22.50 -14.61
C LEU A 268 12.39 -21.85 -13.32
N PHE A 269 11.54 -21.06 -12.65
CA PHE A 269 12.00 -20.15 -11.58
C PHE A 269 11.30 -20.35 -10.23
N LEU A 270 10.10 -20.94 -10.19
CA LEU A 270 9.22 -20.88 -9.01
C LEU A 270 8.89 -22.25 -8.41
N GLN A 271 9.44 -23.36 -8.92
CA GLN A 271 9.12 -24.72 -8.44
C GLN A 271 9.24 -24.87 -6.91
N ASP A 272 10.32 -24.34 -6.33
CA ASP A 272 10.55 -24.40 -4.89
C ASP A 272 9.66 -23.46 -4.07
N GLN A 273 8.73 -22.72 -4.67
CA GLN A 273 7.83 -21.78 -3.98
C GLN A 273 6.37 -22.22 -4.06
N ILE A 274 6.04 -23.19 -4.93
CA ILE A 274 4.66 -23.63 -5.18
C ILE A 274 3.99 -24.10 -3.89
N GLY A 275 2.84 -23.51 -3.57
CA GLY A 275 2.01 -23.88 -2.43
C GLY A 275 2.61 -23.54 -1.05
N LYS A 276 3.81 -22.94 -0.97
CA LYS A 276 4.46 -22.65 0.31
C LYS A 276 3.87 -21.44 1.03
N TYR A 277 3.44 -20.43 0.28
CA TYR A 277 3.02 -19.16 0.83
C TYR A 277 1.74 -18.61 0.20
N SER A 278 0.97 -17.90 1.02
CA SER A 278 -0.18 -17.12 0.59
C SER A 278 -0.12 -15.78 1.30
N PHE A 279 0.68 -14.85 0.78
CA PHE A 279 0.80 -13.51 1.35
C PHE A 279 -0.33 -12.64 0.82
N THR A 280 -1.51 -12.73 1.43
CA THR A 280 -2.70 -11.98 1.02
C THR A 280 -3.17 -11.01 2.09
N ALA A 281 -3.66 -9.85 1.67
CA ALA A 281 -4.30 -8.90 2.56
C ALA A 281 -5.55 -8.28 1.92
N LEU A 282 -6.48 -7.82 2.75
CA LEU A 282 -7.65 -7.04 2.31
C LEU A 282 -7.19 -5.82 1.50
N SER A 283 -7.75 -5.64 0.30
CA SER A 283 -7.42 -4.54 -0.62
C SER A 283 -8.27 -3.31 -0.36
N PRO A 284 -7.80 -2.07 -0.67
CA PRO A 284 -8.66 -0.89 -0.67
C PRO A 284 -9.90 -1.08 -1.55
N ARG A 285 -9.79 -1.86 -2.64
CA ARG A 285 -10.90 -2.12 -3.57
C ARG A 285 -12.05 -2.90 -2.93
N ASN A 286 -11.73 -3.78 -1.97
CA ASN A 286 -12.77 -4.52 -1.24
C ASN A 286 -13.55 -3.58 -0.31
N ILE A 287 -12.84 -2.66 0.36
CA ILE A 287 -13.44 -1.63 1.22
C ILE A 287 -14.32 -0.70 0.38
N GLU A 288 -13.82 -0.28 -0.78
CA GLU A 288 -14.53 0.61 -1.70
C GLU A 288 -15.80 -0.05 -2.26
N ALA A 289 -15.73 -1.28 -2.77
CA ALA A 289 -16.89 -2.02 -3.26
C ALA A 289 -17.98 -2.20 -2.19
N ALA A 290 -17.58 -2.52 -0.96
CA ALA A 290 -18.51 -2.67 0.16
C ALA A 290 -19.23 -1.35 0.51
N ILE A 291 -18.49 -0.24 0.63
CA ILE A 291 -19.10 1.06 0.99
C ILE A 291 -19.98 1.60 -0.13
N LEU A 292 -19.58 1.36 -1.38
CA LEU A 292 -20.31 1.72 -2.61
C LEU A 292 -21.40 0.70 -2.97
N GLU A 293 -21.66 -0.27 -2.09
CA GLU A 293 -22.76 -1.23 -2.19
C GLU A 293 -22.77 -2.04 -3.50
N SER A 294 -21.60 -2.28 -4.10
CA SER A 294 -21.45 -3.22 -5.21
C SER A 294 -21.21 -4.61 -4.63
N CYS A 295 -22.07 -5.57 -4.97
CA CYS A 295 -21.94 -6.94 -4.47
C CYS A 295 -20.63 -7.53 -4.99
N GLN A 296 -19.83 -8.14 -4.12
CA GLN A 296 -18.51 -8.61 -4.52
C GLN A 296 -18.58 -10.06 -5.00
N ILE A 297 -18.07 -10.33 -6.20
CA ILE A 297 -17.74 -11.68 -6.67
C ILE A 297 -16.24 -11.82 -6.53
N LEU A 298 -15.76 -12.63 -5.59
CA LEU A 298 -14.33 -12.69 -5.25
C LEU A 298 -13.76 -14.08 -5.45
N VAL A 299 -12.56 -14.15 -6.03
CA VAL A 299 -11.77 -15.39 -5.99
C VAL A 299 -11.61 -15.83 -4.54
N GLU A 300 -11.87 -17.09 -4.25
CA GLU A 300 -11.78 -17.64 -2.88
C GLU A 300 -10.46 -17.25 -2.19
N GLY A 301 -10.56 -16.83 -0.92
CA GLY A 301 -9.42 -16.37 -0.15
C GLY A 301 -9.78 -15.85 1.24
N ASP A 302 -8.76 -15.48 2.01
CA ASP A 302 -8.87 -15.12 3.43
C ASP A 302 -9.39 -13.69 3.66
N TYR A 303 -9.01 -12.73 2.80
CA TYR A 303 -9.41 -11.32 2.93
C TYR A 303 -9.18 -10.71 4.33
N SER A 304 -8.07 -11.09 4.97
CA SER A 304 -7.68 -10.68 6.32
C SER A 304 -8.72 -11.04 7.40
N GLY A 305 -9.51 -12.09 7.16
CA GLY A 305 -10.62 -12.53 8.03
C GLY A 305 -11.82 -11.58 8.09
N VAL A 306 -11.79 -10.44 7.37
CA VAL A 306 -12.85 -9.42 7.41
C VAL A 306 -14.05 -9.84 6.56
N LEU A 307 -13.80 -10.43 5.38
CA LEU A 307 -14.85 -10.85 4.45
C LEU A 307 -15.04 -12.36 4.49
N LYS A 308 -16.29 -12.80 4.67
CA LYS A 308 -16.65 -14.22 4.78
C LYS A 308 -17.40 -14.67 3.52
N PRO A 309 -17.04 -15.82 2.92
CA PRO A 309 -17.72 -16.33 1.73
C PRO A 309 -19.20 -16.58 2.03
N TRP A 310 -20.07 -16.33 1.05
CA TRP A 310 -21.54 -16.45 1.13
C TRP A 310 -22.25 -15.56 2.15
N ILE A 311 -21.51 -14.77 2.93
CA ILE A 311 -22.05 -13.77 3.86
C ILE A 311 -21.75 -12.35 3.35
N HIS A 312 -20.49 -12.08 3.00
CA HIS A 312 -20.03 -10.76 2.58
C HIS A 312 -19.70 -10.69 1.07
N TYR A 313 -19.51 -11.84 0.41
CA TYR A 313 -19.21 -11.91 -1.02
C TYR A 313 -19.65 -13.26 -1.61
N ILE A 314 -19.78 -13.31 -2.93
CA ILE A 314 -20.03 -14.52 -3.71
C ILE A 314 -18.68 -15.15 -4.08
N PRO A 315 -18.31 -16.32 -3.54
CA PRO A 315 -17.03 -16.95 -3.82
C PRO A 315 -16.97 -17.56 -5.22
N LEU A 316 -15.89 -17.26 -5.93
CA LEU A 316 -15.58 -17.76 -7.25
C LEU A 316 -14.29 -18.59 -7.18
N LYS A 317 -14.29 -19.79 -7.75
CA LYS A 317 -13.06 -20.58 -7.85
C LYS A 317 -12.05 -19.88 -8.76
N ALA A 318 -10.76 -20.10 -8.53
CA ALA A 318 -9.69 -19.46 -9.30
C ALA A 318 -9.70 -19.82 -10.81
N ASP A 319 -10.35 -20.92 -11.19
CA ASP A 319 -10.59 -21.36 -12.57
C ASP A 319 -12.00 -21.01 -13.08
N ALA A 320 -12.78 -20.28 -12.29
CA ALA A 320 -14.19 -19.93 -12.54
C ALA A 320 -15.13 -21.13 -12.74
N SER A 321 -14.75 -22.35 -12.34
CA SER A 321 -15.53 -23.56 -12.66
C SER A 321 -16.92 -23.58 -12.02
N ASN A 322 -17.14 -22.79 -10.95
CA ASN A 322 -18.42 -22.67 -10.27
C ASN A 322 -19.26 -21.46 -10.74
N PHE A 323 -18.97 -20.86 -11.90
CA PHE A 323 -19.68 -19.65 -12.32
C PHE A 323 -21.20 -19.84 -12.47
N GLN A 324 -21.69 -21.04 -12.78
CA GLN A 324 -23.13 -21.32 -12.78
C GLN A 324 -23.77 -21.04 -11.42
N GLU A 325 -23.14 -21.49 -10.33
CA GLU A 325 -23.61 -21.24 -8.95
C GLU A 325 -23.56 -19.74 -8.61
N VAL A 326 -22.50 -19.06 -9.05
CA VAL A 326 -22.35 -17.60 -8.91
C VAL A 326 -23.50 -16.88 -9.61
N HIS A 327 -23.78 -17.24 -10.86
CA HIS A 327 -24.88 -16.68 -11.65
C HIS A 327 -26.24 -16.94 -11.00
N ASP A 328 -26.50 -18.17 -10.55
CA ASP A 328 -27.77 -18.52 -9.90
C ASP A 328 -27.99 -17.69 -8.62
N PHE A 329 -26.93 -17.38 -7.88
CA PHE A 329 -26.99 -16.46 -6.74
C PHE A 329 -27.21 -15.01 -7.18
N MET A 330 -26.55 -14.55 -8.25
CA MET A 330 -26.74 -13.19 -8.79
C MET A 330 -28.20 -12.91 -9.16
N CYS A 331 -28.95 -13.91 -9.60
CA CYS A 331 -30.37 -13.81 -9.90
C CYS A 331 -31.27 -13.67 -8.65
N GLN A 332 -30.77 -13.95 -7.45
CA GLN A 332 -31.54 -13.93 -6.20
C GLN A 332 -31.42 -12.57 -5.53
N LYS A 333 -32.11 -11.57 -6.10
CA LYS A 333 -32.00 -10.15 -5.71
C LYS A 333 -32.05 -9.89 -4.21
N ASP A 334 -33.01 -10.46 -3.48
CA ASP A 334 -33.13 -10.23 -2.04
C ASP A 334 -31.91 -10.73 -1.25
N ARG A 335 -31.34 -11.88 -1.66
CA ARG A 335 -30.12 -12.41 -1.06
C ARG A 335 -28.91 -11.55 -1.40
N VAL A 336 -28.83 -11.06 -2.63
CA VAL A 336 -27.77 -10.12 -3.07
C VAL A 336 -27.82 -8.83 -2.26
N LEU A 337 -29.00 -8.23 -2.10
CA LEU A 337 -29.18 -7.01 -1.29
C LEU A 337 -28.84 -7.24 0.18
N LYS A 338 -29.19 -8.40 0.73
CA LYS A 338 -28.78 -8.78 2.08
C LYS A 338 -27.26 -8.88 2.19
N MET A 339 -26.59 -9.57 1.26
CA MET A 339 -25.13 -9.71 1.24
C MET A 339 -24.42 -8.36 1.12
N ILE A 340 -24.92 -7.45 0.29
CA ILE A 340 -24.42 -6.08 0.19
C ILE A 340 -24.48 -5.39 1.55
N THR A 341 -25.63 -5.46 2.23
CA THR A 341 -25.84 -4.84 3.55
C THR A 341 -24.91 -5.44 4.60
N ASP A 342 -24.80 -6.77 4.65
CA ASP A 342 -23.94 -7.49 5.60
C ASP A 342 -22.46 -7.13 5.36
N CYS A 343 -22.00 -7.12 4.11
CA CYS A 343 -20.64 -6.75 3.74
C CYS A 343 -20.31 -5.30 4.14
N LYS A 344 -21.19 -4.35 3.83
CA LYS A 344 -20.99 -2.94 4.21
C LYS A 344 -20.95 -2.79 5.72
N THR A 345 -21.83 -3.48 6.45
CA THR A 345 -21.87 -3.48 7.91
C THR A 345 -20.58 -4.04 8.50
N ALA A 346 -20.07 -5.16 7.99
CA ALA A 346 -18.82 -5.74 8.45
C ALA A 346 -17.64 -4.77 8.29
N ILE A 347 -17.53 -4.10 7.14
CA ILE A 347 -16.48 -3.11 6.88
C ILE A 347 -16.61 -1.88 7.79
N LEU A 348 -17.82 -1.34 7.96
CA LEU A 348 -18.04 -0.15 8.79
C LEU A 348 -17.89 -0.42 10.29
N ASN A 349 -18.15 -1.66 10.73
CA ASN A 349 -18.01 -2.08 12.12
C ASN A 349 -16.58 -2.48 12.50
N GLU A 350 -15.65 -2.61 11.56
CA GLU A 350 -14.24 -2.86 11.85
C GLU A 350 -13.51 -1.53 12.13
N PRO A 351 -13.26 -1.17 13.41
CA PRO A 351 -12.71 0.16 13.73
C PRO A 351 -11.28 0.31 13.20
N GLN A 352 -10.54 -0.78 13.02
CA GLN A 352 -9.17 -0.75 12.53
C GLN A 352 -9.06 -0.33 11.06
N LEU A 353 -10.14 -0.43 10.28
CA LEU A 353 -10.19 0.05 8.90
C LEU A 353 -10.31 1.58 8.80
N TYR A 354 -10.44 2.33 9.90
CA TYR A 354 -10.51 3.79 9.85
C TYR A 354 -9.13 4.43 10.01
N TYR A 355 -8.81 5.39 9.12
CA TYR A 355 -7.60 6.22 9.25
C TYR A 355 -7.47 6.89 10.62
N LYS A 356 -8.60 7.26 11.24
CA LYS A 356 -8.62 7.87 12.57
C LYS A 356 -8.10 6.90 13.63
N HIS A 357 -8.60 5.66 13.64
CA HIS A 357 -8.17 4.64 14.58
C HIS A 357 -6.68 4.33 14.40
N HIS A 358 -6.24 4.11 13.15
CA HIS A 358 -4.84 3.82 12.85
C HIS A 358 -3.90 4.94 13.32
N ALA A 359 -4.23 6.21 13.04
CA ALA A 359 -3.44 7.34 13.49
C ALA A 359 -3.42 7.47 15.02
N GLN A 360 -4.57 7.30 15.68
CA GLN A 360 -4.66 7.34 17.15
C GLN A 360 -3.80 6.25 17.80
N ARG A 361 -3.82 5.03 17.23
CA ARG A 361 -2.98 3.92 17.69
C ARG A 361 -1.49 4.22 17.53
N ILE A 362 -1.06 4.71 16.36
CA ILE A 362 0.33 5.15 16.14
C ILE A 362 0.76 6.19 17.19
N ILE A 363 -0.05 7.22 17.42
CA ILE A 363 0.29 8.28 18.39
C ILE A 363 0.32 7.74 19.82
N ALA A 364 -0.61 6.87 20.20
CA ALA A 364 -0.64 6.23 21.52
C ALA A 364 0.60 5.36 21.74
N ASP A 365 0.99 4.57 20.74
CA ASP A 365 2.15 3.69 20.80
C ASP A 365 3.46 4.49 20.86
N ILE A 366 3.57 5.61 20.12
CA ILE A 366 4.71 6.55 20.26
C ILE A 366 4.83 7.06 21.70
N ARG A 367 3.71 7.44 22.32
CA ARG A 367 3.72 7.94 23.71
C ARG A 367 4.09 6.84 24.69
N SER A 368 3.54 5.64 24.51
CA SER A 368 3.86 4.47 25.34
C SER A 368 5.35 4.14 25.32
N VAL A 369 5.96 4.06 24.13
CA VAL A 369 7.40 3.80 24.00
C VAL A 369 8.24 4.95 24.59
N ASN A 370 7.89 6.21 24.32
CA ASN A 370 8.60 7.35 24.90
C ASN A 370 8.51 7.39 26.43
N ASN A 371 7.36 7.04 27.02
CA ASN A 371 7.21 6.99 28.48
C ASN A 371 8.07 5.89 29.09
N ASN A 372 8.14 4.71 28.46
CA ASN A 372 8.99 3.62 28.91
C ASN A 372 10.49 3.94 28.76
N GLN A 373 10.87 4.68 27.70
CA GLN A 373 12.25 5.14 27.52
C GLN A 373 12.65 6.26 28.48
N ASN A 374 11.69 7.04 28.99
CA ASN A 374 11.91 8.10 29.97
C ASN A 374 11.58 7.67 31.42
N ALA A 375 11.21 6.41 31.65
CA ALA A 375 11.07 5.87 33.00
C ALA A 375 12.46 5.89 33.66
N PRO A 376 12.60 6.42 34.89
CA PRO A 376 13.91 6.68 35.45
C PRO A 376 14.64 5.36 35.73
N ALA A 377 15.76 5.12 35.04
CA ALA A 377 16.94 4.67 35.77
C ALA A 377 17.27 5.80 36.77
N ARG A 378 17.32 5.50 38.06
CA ARG A 378 17.61 6.48 39.13
C ARG A 378 18.82 7.34 38.78
N THR A 379 18.61 8.57 38.31
CA THR A 379 19.46 9.73 38.62
C THR A 379 18.80 11.03 38.15
N THR A 380 18.59 11.93 39.10
CA THR A 380 18.00 13.25 38.99
C THR A 380 19.03 14.24 38.44
N ILE A 381 18.74 14.98 37.36
CA ILE A 381 19.22 16.37 37.19
C ILE A 381 18.13 17.21 36.52
N GLN A 382 17.78 18.33 37.18
CA GLN A 382 16.81 19.35 36.79
C GLN A 382 17.39 20.43 35.86
N ASN A 383 16.52 20.98 35.00
CA ASN A 383 16.44 22.37 34.47
C ASN A 383 17.63 22.90 33.64
N SER A 384 17.50 23.70 32.57
CA SER A 384 16.44 24.58 32.05
C SER A 384 16.78 24.98 30.60
N MET A 385 15.78 25.33 29.78
CA MET A 385 15.83 26.48 28.86
C MET A 385 14.48 26.69 28.16
N ARG A 386 13.90 27.89 28.34
CA ARG A 386 12.79 28.42 27.54
C ARG A 386 13.36 29.07 26.29
N VAL A 387 12.87 28.69 25.10
CA VAL A 387 13.04 29.50 23.88
C VAL A 387 11.71 29.56 23.14
N GLY A 388 11.32 30.77 22.75
CA GLY A 388 10.02 31.13 22.19
C GLY A 388 9.66 30.38 20.91
N VAL A 389 8.37 30.04 20.81
CA VAL A 389 7.78 29.44 19.60
C VAL A 389 7.38 30.58 18.67
N ALA A 390 8.19 30.85 17.64
CA ALA A 390 7.72 31.62 16.50
C ALA A 390 6.70 30.79 15.71
N LYS A 391 5.52 31.37 15.46
CA LYS A 391 4.54 30.85 14.48
C LYS A 391 5.21 30.85 13.11
N ILE A 392 5.50 29.67 12.55
CA ILE A 392 5.96 29.55 11.16
C ILE A 392 4.72 29.26 10.29
N GLN A 393 4.26 30.32 9.63
CA GLN A 393 3.37 30.25 8.47
C GLN A 393 4.09 29.61 7.27
N TYR A 394 3.30 28.94 6.45
CA TYR A 394 3.68 28.30 5.19
C TYR A 394 4.55 29.20 4.31
N PHE A 395 5.72 28.70 3.89
CA PHE A 395 6.33 29.09 2.62
C PHE A 395 6.28 27.91 1.67
N LEU A 396 5.36 28.00 0.71
CA LEU A 396 5.48 27.35 -0.59
C LEU A 396 6.82 27.80 -1.18
N ILE A 397 7.68 26.85 -1.60
CA ILE A 397 8.88 27.17 -2.39
C ILE A 397 8.74 26.51 -3.77
N PRO A 398 8.17 27.21 -4.77
CA PRO A 398 8.19 26.81 -6.18
C PRO A 398 9.45 27.25 -6.93
N VAL A 399 10.49 27.76 -6.26
CA VAL A 399 11.60 28.45 -6.96
C VAL A 399 12.71 27.49 -7.42
N TYR A 400 12.94 26.38 -6.72
CA TYR A 400 14.10 25.51 -7.00
C TYR A 400 13.90 24.55 -8.19
N VAL A 401 12.66 24.29 -8.62
CA VAL A 401 12.34 23.37 -9.73
C VAL A 401 12.55 24.01 -11.10
N ARG A 402 12.44 25.35 -11.21
CA ARG A 402 12.65 26.05 -12.50
C ARG A 402 14.12 26.15 -12.92
N ALA A 403 15.06 26.17 -11.98
CA ALA A 403 16.49 26.29 -12.29
C ALA A 403 17.07 25.00 -12.89
N LYS A 404 16.66 23.82 -12.40
CA LYS A 404 17.19 22.53 -12.86
C LYS A 404 16.60 22.08 -14.19
N ALA A 405 15.34 22.41 -14.47
CA ALA A 405 14.70 22.13 -15.75
C ALA A 405 15.30 22.97 -16.91
N ARG A 406 15.67 24.23 -16.64
CA ARG A 406 16.35 25.09 -17.62
C ARG A 406 17.80 24.64 -17.89
N LEU A 407 18.55 24.22 -16.88
CA LEU A 407 19.91 23.68 -17.09
C LEU A 407 19.91 22.39 -17.92
N GLY A 408 18.96 21.49 -17.66
CA GLY A 408 18.83 20.23 -18.41
C GLY A 408 18.44 20.42 -19.88
N GLN A 409 17.66 21.45 -20.21
CA GLN A 409 17.36 21.82 -21.60
C GLN A 409 18.54 22.53 -22.30
N LEU A 410 19.30 23.35 -21.58
CA LEU A 410 20.48 24.04 -22.13
C LEU A 410 21.61 23.05 -22.44
N LEU A 411 21.84 22.07 -21.56
CA LEU A 411 22.86 21.03 -21.75
C LEU A 411 22.55 20.12 -22.96
N ARG A 412 21.28 19.79 -23.19
CA ARG A 412 20.88 19.00 -24.38
C ARG A 412 21.05 19.76 -25.69
N LYS A 413 20.81 21.07 -25.70
CA LYS A 413 21.05 21.94 -26.86
C LYS A 413 22.55 22.13 -27.15
N LEU A 414 23.40 22.11 -26.13
CA LEU A 414 24.86 22.21 -26.30
C LEU A 414 25.47 20.91 -26.85
N THR A 415 24.98 19.74 -26.43
CA THR A 415 25.42 18.44 -26.99
C THR A 415 25.00 18.20 -28.44
N SER A 416 23.93 18.86 -28.93
CA SER A 416 23.50 18.75 -30.33
C SER A 416 24.22 19.71 -31.29
N LEU A 417 25.14 20.55 -30.78
CA LEU A 417 25.88 21.55 -31.57
C LEU A 417 27.38 21.22 -31.71
N LEU A 418 27.84 20.10 -31.17
CA LEU A 418 29.23 19.66 -31.33
C LEU A 418 29.36 18.81 -32.61
N PRO A 419 30.22 19.17 -33.57
CA PRO A 419 30.47 18.36 -34.75
C PRO A 419 31.10 17.03 -34.36
N SER A 420 30.59 15.94 -34.92
CA SER A 420 31.21 14.62 -34.87
C SER A 420 32.60 14.71 -35.49
N SER A 421 33.65 14.62 -34.68
CA SER A 421 35.01 14.41 -35.18
C SER A 421 35.33 12.91 -35.12
N VAL A 422 35.91 12.46 -36.23
CA VAL A 422 36.45 11.14 -36.56
C VAL A 422 37.47 10.67 -35.54
#